data_AF-A0A3M0CEW9-F1
#
_entry.id   AF-A0A3M0CEW9-F1
#
_cell.length_a   1.000
_cell.length_b   1.000
_cell.length_c   1.000
_cell.angle_alpha   90.00
_cell.angle_beta   90.00
_cell.angle_gamma   90.00
#
_symmetry.space_group_name_H-M   'P 1'
#
loop_
_entity.id
_entity.type
_entity.pdbx_description
1 polymer ?
#
loop_
_entity_poly.entity_id
_entity_poly.type
_entity_poly.pdbx_seq_one_letter_code
_entity_poly.pdbx_strand_id
1 'polypeptide(L)'
;MTAPDQNSGTQNTGTHRTGTGPAPDTEAGPFPPTRKTDMTAETPMTRLSYPKVLNFLVYQGIWFTAILGREPWTWLLAGLLALHLTLSRDRRGEAAVMMLCAGMGITLDSVLSVSGVFVFDPAPEVLAIPLWLAGLWLGFAGALRNSLRYLLTRPRLASVAAGISAPLSYFAGMRMGAVTFGVEDWLAGLIIGGAWACLMPVFLAVARKADRKADRYETGTKTGAETGTAVPAPSAP
;
A
#
# COMPACT_ATOMS: atom_id res chain seq x y z
N MET A 1 -42.49 53.09 59.39
CA MET A 1 -41.71 54.25 58.93
C MET A 1 -41.79 54.24 57.41
N THR A 2 -42.26 55.35 56.81
CA THR A 2 -42.27 55.69 55.36
C THR A 2 -42.17 54.57 54.30
N ALA A 3 -43.28 54.36 53.59
CA ALA A 3 -43.30 54.19 52.12
C ALA A 3 -43.17 55.60 51.45
N PRO A 4 -43.42 55.85 50.14
CA PRO A 4 -43.79 54.96 49.02
C PRO A 4 -42.83 55.23 47.78
N ASP A 5 -43.14 55.39 46.49
CA ASP A 5 -44.41 55.44 45.72
C ASP A 5 -44.25 55.32 44.17
N GLN A 6 -45.31 54.84 43.48
CA GLN A 6 -45.65 55.00 42.03
C GLN A 6 -44.61 54.53 40.94
N ASN A 7 -44.89 54.52 39.62
CA ASN A 7 -46.06 54.98 38.83
C ASN A 7 -46.33 54.19 37.51
N SER A 8 -47.55 54.39 36.96
CA SER A 8 -48.08 54.32 35.57
C SER A 8 -47.11 54.08 34.40
N GLY A 9 -47.52 53.55 33.23
CA GLY A 9 -48.84 53.28 32.61
C GLY A 9 -48.61 52.68 31.19
N THR A 10 -49.54 52.57 30.23
CA THR A 10 -50.95 53.01 30.14
C THR A 10 -51.71 52.07 29.15
N GLN A 11 -52.89 52.46 28.63
CA GLN A 11 -53.88 51.51 28.07
C GLN A 11 -53.86 51.30 26.54
N ASN A 12 -54.11 50.05 26.15
CA ASN A 12 -55.00 49.54 25.09
C ASN A 12 -55.65 50.53 24.08
N THR A 13 -55.47 50.28 22.77
CA THR A 13 -56.43 50.40 21.63
C THR A 13 -55.65 50.21 20.31
N GLY A 14 -56.15 49.68 19.19
CA GLY A 14 -57.44 49.03 18.91
C GLY A 14 -58.02 49.45 17.54
N THR A 15 -57.89 48.62 16.48
CA THR A 15 -58.57 48.86 15.18
C THR A 15 -58.72 47.60 14.31
N HIS A 16 -59.79 47.56 13.52
CA HIS A 16 -60.09 46.51 12.53
C HIS A 16 -59.31 46.67 11.21
N ARG A 17 -59.04 45.56 10.49
CA ARG A 17 -59.83 45.17 9.30
C ARG A 17 -59.39 43.84 8.68
N THR A 18 -60.36 43.01 8.32
CA THR A 18 -60.23 42.01 7.27
C THR A 18 -60.40 42.67 5.90
N GLY A 19 -59.70 42.17 4.87
CA GLY A 19 -59.80 42.66 3.50
C GLY A 19 -59.28 41.64 2.50
N THR A 20 -60.12 41.26 1.54
CA THR A 20 -59.81 40.27 0.49
C THR A 20 -59.38 40.95 -0.80
N GLY A 21 -58.27 40.51 -1.41
CA GLY A 21 -57.81 40.95 -2.74
C GLY A 21 -56.71 40.04 -3.26
N PRO A 22 -56.59 39.82 -4.59
CA PRO A 22 -55.70 38.82 -5.16
C PRO A 22 -54.25 39.31 -5.33
N ALA A 23 -53.33 38.37 -5.44
CA ALA A 23 -51.95 38.62 -5.85
C ALA A 23 -51.81 38.64 -7.39
N PRO A 24 -50.99 39.55 -7.93
CA PRO A 24 -50.41 39.42 -9.26
C PRO A 24 -48.91 39.04 -9.18
N ASP A 25 -48.58 37.94 -9.84
CA ASP A 25 -47.43 37.81 -10.75
C ASP A 25 -46.07 38.38 -10.29
N THR A 26 -45.31 37.58 -9.56
CA THR A 26 -43.86 37.80 -9.37
C THR A 26 -43.13 37.58 -10.69
N GLU A 27 -42.80 38.65 -11.42
CA GLU A 27 -41.93 38.57 -12.60
C GLU A 27 -40.58 37.94 -12.24
N ALA A 28 -40.23 36.84 -12.92
CA ALA A 28 -38.92 36.22 -12.79
C ALA A 28 -37.87 37.06 -13.53
N GLY A 29 -36.97 37.70 -12.77
CA GLY A 29 -35.87 38.48 -13.33
C GLY A 29 -34.99 37.69 -14.32
N PRO A 30 -34.35 38.37 -15.28
CA PRO A 30 -33.64 37.71 -16.37
C PRO A 30 -32.48 36.82 -15.86
N PHE A 31 -32.29 35.68 -16.53
CA PHE A 31 -31.28 34.69 -16.18
C PHE A 31 -29.88 35.32 -16.02
N PRO A 32 -29.12 34.94 -14.97
CA PRO A 32 -27.71 35.32 -14.87
C PRO A 32 -26.94 34.72 -16.07
N PRO A 33 -25.93 35.43 -16.61
CA PRO A 33 -25.21 34.98 -17.80
C PRO A 33 -24.56 33.62 -17.55
N THR A 34 -24.67 32.73 -18.52
CA THR A 34 -24.08 31.39 -18.46
C THR A 34 -22.57 31.49 -18.26
N ARG A 35 -22.11 31.20 -17.04
CA ARG A 35 -20.68 30.94 -16.79
C ARG A 35 -20.29 29.80 -17.73
N LYS A 36 -19.48 30.11 -18.73
CA LYS A 36 -18.77 29.10 -19.51
C LYS A 36 -17.96 28.29 -18.49
N THR A 37 -18.37 27.04 -18.27
CA THR A 37 -17.54 26.08 -17.57
C THR A 37 -16.37 25.79 -18.49
N ASP A 38 -15.22 26.41 -18.21
CA ASP A 38 -13.93 25.91 -18.65
C ASP A 38 -13.75 24.53 -18.02
N MET A 39 -14.32 23.53 -18.68
CA MET A 39 -14.21 22.13 -18.31
C MET A 39 -12.93 21.57 -18.91
N THR A 40 -11.82 22.28 -18.64
CA THR A 40 -10.49 21.71 -18.48
C THR A 40 -10.49 20.81 -17.25
N ALA A 41 -11.33 19.77 -17.30
CA ALA A 41 -11.24 18.61 -16.46
C ALA A 41 -9.99 17.83 -16.91
N GLU A 42 -8.82 18.37 -16.57
CA GLU A 42 -7.57 17.62 -16.61
C GLU A 42 -7.78 16.38 -15.77
N THR A 43 -8.04 15.25 -16.44
CA THR A 43 -8.29 13.97 -15.79
C THR A 43 -7.05 13.68 -14.95
N PRO A 44 -7.14 13.67 -13.60
CA PRO A 44 -5.96 13.69 -12.75
C PRO A 44 -5.16 12.42 -13.00
N MET A 45 -4.02 12.58 -13.69
CA MET A 45 -3.37 11.50 -14.45
C MET A 45 -3.35 10.19 -13.66
N THR A 46 -4.08 9.20 -14.16
CA THR A 46 -4.35 7.95 -13.46
C THR A 46 -3.04 7.21 -13.18
N ARG A 47 -2.53 7.33 -11.95
CA ARG A 47 -1.21 6.84 -11.53
C ARG A 47 -1.12 5.31 -11.58
N LEU A 48 -0.88 4.74 -12.75
CA LEU A 48 -0.44 3.36 -12.92
C LEU A 48 1.00 3.32 -13.42
N SER A 49 1.88 2.79 -12.58
CA SER A 49 3.16 2.26 -13.01
C SER A 49 2.90 0.99 -13.82
N TYR A 50 2.89 1.13 -15.16
CA TYR A 50 2.81 0.05 -16.15
C TYR A 50 1.54 -0.85 -16.06
N PRO A 51 1.23 -1.70 -17.07
CA PRO A 51 -0.03 -2.44 -17.06
C PRO A 51 -0.02 -3.57 -16.02
N LYS A 52 -1.12 -3.70 -15.24
CA LYS A 52 -1.28 -4.69 -14.17
C LYS A 52 -0.99 -6.14 -14.60
N VAL A 53 -1.28 -6.46 -15.86
CA VAL A 53 -1.02 -7.78 -16.46
C VAL A 53 0.48 -8.07 -16.55
N LEU A 54 1.29 -7.13 -17.04
CA LEU A 54 2.75 -7.28 -17.07
C LEU A 54 3.33 -7.42 -15.66
N ASN A 55 2.78 -6.68 -14.69
CA ASN A 55 3.18 -6.77 -13.29
C ASN A 55 2.91 -8.17 -12.69
N PHE A 56 1.73 -8.74 -12.97
CA PHE A 56 1.42 -10.12 -12.62
C PHE A 56 2.37 -11.11 -13.30
N LEU A 57 2.59 -10.98 -14.62
CA LEU A 57 3.50 -11.85 -15.38
C LEU A 57 4.94 -11.80 -14.86
N VAL A 58 5.45 -10.62 -14.46
CA VAL A 58 6.79 -10.49 -13.87
C VAL A 58 6.89 -11.25 -12.54
N TYR A 59 5.91 -11.13 -11.64
CA TYR A 59 5.98 -11.87 -10.36
C TYR A 59 5.74 -13.37 -10.50
N GLN A 60 4.85 -13.81 -11.40
CA GLN A 60 4.74 -15.23 -11.72
C GLN A 60 6.04 -15.76 -12.36
N GLY A 61 6.64 -14.99 -13.26
CA GLY A 61 7.94 -15.31 -13.86
C GLY A 61 9.05 -15.44 -12.81
N ILE A 62 9.13 -14.51 -11.85
CA ILE A 62 10.06 -14.56 -10.71
C ILE A 62 9.86 -15.83 -9.90
N TRP A 63 8.60 -16.16 -9.53
CA TRP A 63 8.29 -17.34 -8.72
C TRP A 63 8.63 -18.65 -9.45
N PHE A 64 8.21 -18.80 -10.71
CA PHE A 64 8.54 -20.00 -11.49
C PHE A 64 10.06 -20.11 -11.76
N THR A 65 10.75 -19.00 -12.02
CA THR A 65 12.21 -19.00 -12.25
C THR A 65 12.95 -19.45 -10.99
N ALA A 66 12.57 -18.94 -9.82
CA ALA A 66 13.18 -19.31 -8.55
C ALA A 66 12.90 -20.79 -8.17
N ILE A 67 11.65 -21.23 -8.28
CA ILE A 67 11.22 -22.56 -7.79
C ILE A 67 11.60 -23.70 -8.75
N LEU A 68 11.43 -23.52 -10.07
CA LEU A 68 11.76 -24.56 -11.06
C LEU A 68 13.25 -24.49 -11.44
N GLY A 69 13.76 -23.29 -11.68
CA GLY A 69 15.11 -23.06 -12.18
C GLY A 69 16.21 -23.11 -11.12
N ARG A 70 15.88 -22.73 -9.88
CA ARG A 70 16.79 -22.75 -8.71
C ARG A 70 18.14 -22.07 -9.02
N GLU A 71 19.25 -22.57 -8.48
CA GLU A 71 20.58 -21.96 -8.64
C GLU A 71 20.99 -21.74 -10.13
N PRO A 72 20.80 -22.71 -11.06
CA PRO A 72 21.09 -22.50 -12.49
C PRO A 72 20.39 -21.32 -13.17
N TRP A 73 19.27 -20.81 -12.65
CA TRP A 73 18.49 -19.71 -13.25
C TRP A 73 18.53 -18.40 -12.43
N THR A 74 19.43 -18.30 -11.45
CA THR A 74 19.64 -17.09 -10.63
C THR A 74 19.93 -15.83 -11.44
N TRP A 75 20.62 -15.95 -12.59
CA TRP A 75 20.85 -14.85 -13.53
C TRP A 75 19.55 -14.34 -14.18
N LEU A 76 18.61 -15.24 -14.51
CA LEU A 76 17.30 -14.88 -15.08
C LEU A 76 16.41 -14.24 -14.01
N LEU A 77 16.47 -14.77 -12.78
CA LEU A 77 15.80 -14.20 -11.60
C LEU A 77 16.30 -12.77 -11.33
N ALA A 78 17.62 -12.55 -11.35
CA ALA A 78 18.23 -11.22 -11.24
C ALA A 78 17.79 -10.29 -12.38
N GLY A 79 17.70 -10.79 -13.62
CA GLY A 79 17.18 -10.04 -14.77
C GLY A 79 15.72 -9.59 -14.58
N LEU A 80 14.85 -10.45 -14.04
CA LEU A 80 13.45 -10.12 -13.75
C LEU A 80 13.32 -9.12 -12.59
N LEU A 81 14.15 -9.23 -11.56
CA LEU A 81 14.21 -8.24 -10.47
C LEU A 81 14.71 -6.87 -10.97
N ALA A 82 15.71 -6.86 -11.84
CA ALA A 82 16.18 -5.64 -12.51
C ALA A 82 15.11 -5.04 -13.44
N LEU A 83 14.32 -5.86 -14.13
CA LEU A 83 13.18 -5.41 -14.93
C LEU A 83 12.12 -4.73 -14.04
N HIS A 84 11.73 -5.32 -12.91
CA HIS A 84 10.82 -4.67 -11.95
C HIS A 84 11.37 -3.33 -11.45
N LEU A 85 12.65 -3.27 -11.09
CA LEU A 85 13.30 -2.03 -10.64
C LEU A 85 13.40 -0.97 -11.75
N THR A 86 13.59 -1.35 -13.02
CA THR A 86 13.61 -0.37 -14.13
C THR A 86 12.22 0.16 -14.46
N LEU A 87 11.17 -0.67 -14.37
CA LEU A 87 9.76 -0.28 -14.54
C LEU A 87 9.21 0.53 -13.34
N SER A 88 9.85 0.44 -12.18
CA SER A 88 9.46 1.17 -10.97
C SER A 88 9.78 2.68 -11.05
N ARG A 89 8.77 3.52 -10.76
CA ARG A 89 8.88 4.99 -10.82
C ARG A 89 9.78 5.58 -9.73
N ASP A 90 9.74 4.99 -8.54
CA ASP A 90 10.59 5.33 -7.38
C ASP A 90 11.63 4.22 -7.16
N ARG A 91 12.65 4.17 -8.02
CA ARG A 91 13.64 3.07 -8.02
C ARG A 91 14.39 2.93 -6.70
N ARG A 92 14.69 4.06 -6.04
CA ARG A 92 15.47 4.09 -4.79
C ARG A 92 14.62 3.70 -3.57
N GLY A 93 13.40 4.23 -3.45
CA GLY A 93 12.49 3.82 -2.39
C GLY A 93 12.00 2.38 -2.56
N GLU A 94 11.81 1.93 -3.80
CA GLU A 94 11.49 0.54 -4.10
C GLU A 94 12.63 -0.40 -3.71
N ALA A 95 13.86 -0.14 -4.15
CA ALA A 95 15.02 -0.93 -3.76
C ALA A 95 15.23 -0.95 -2.23
N ALA A 96 15.02 0.18 -1.53
CA ALA A 96 15.14 0.24 -0.08
C ALA A 96 14.07 -0.61 0.65
N VAL A 97 12.82 -0.61 0.16
CA VAL A 97 11.75 -1.48 0.71
C VAL A 97 12.00 -2.94 0.36
N MET A 98 12.45 -3.23 -0.87
CA MET A 98 12.82 -4.58 -1.30
C MET A 98 13.92 -5.15 -0.39
N MET A 99 15.03 -4.44 -0.21
CA MET A 99 16.14 -4.90 0.64
C MET A 99 15.72 -5.07 2.11
N LEU A 100 14.96 -4.15 2.69
CA LEU A 100 14.56 -4.23 4.10
C LEU A 100 13.53 -5.34 4.36
N CYS A 101 12.54 -5.51 3.49
CA CYS A 101 11.56 -6.59 3.65
C CYS A 101 12.13 -7.96 3.27
N ALA A 102 12.94 -8.05 2.21
CA ALA A 102 13.64 -9.28 1.87
C ALA A 102 14.63 -9.68 2.96
N GLY A 103 15.40 -8.75 3.54
CA GLY A 103 16.30 -9.03 4.66
C GLY A 103 15.59 -9.71 5.83
N MET A 104 14.43 -9.18 6.26
CA MET A 104 13.63 -9.81 7.32
C MET A 104 13.09 -11.20 6.93
N GLY A 105 12.69 -11.40 5.68
CA GLY A 105 12.21 -12.71 5.18
C GLY A 105 13.32 -13.75 5.03
N ILE A 106 14.47 -13.34 4.50
CA ILE A 106 15.70 -14.14 4.43
C ILE A 106 16.13 -14.55 5.84
N THR A 107 16.05 -13.65 6.83
CA THR A 107 16.31 -13.99 8.25
C THR A 107 15.31 -15.02 8.78
N LEU A 108 14.01 -14.89 8.48
CA LEU A 108 13.00 -15.87 8.88
C LEU A 108 13.31 -17.26 8.29
N ASP A 109 13.49 -17.36 6.98
CA ASP A 109 13.72 -18.65 6.31
C ASP A 109 15.09 -19.25 6.69
N SER A 110 16.08 -18.42 7.00
CA SER A 110 17.36 -18.85 7.59
C SER A 110 17.17 -19.47 8.98
N VAL A 111 16.35 -18.87 9.84
CA VAL A 111 16.02 -19.45 11.16
C VAL A 111 15.24 -20.75 10.98
N LEU A 112 14.31 -20.83 10.02
CA LEU A 112 13.58 -22.06 9.71
C LEU A 112 14.50 -23.17 9.14
N SER A 113 15.54 -22.83 8.37
CA SER A 113 16.49 -23.83 7.89
C SER A 113 17.49 -24.29 8.96
N VAL A 114 18.06 -23.36 9.74
CA VAL A 114 18.98 -23.71 10.85
C VAL A 114 18.28 -24.48 11.98
N SER A 115 16.97 -24.31 12.16
CA SER A 115 16.15 -25.12 13.08
C SER A 115 15.66 -26.45 12.48
N GLY A 116 16.04 -26.79 11.25
CA GLY A 116 15.67 -28.05 10.57
C GLY A 116 14.26 -28.09 9.99
N VAL A 117 13.47 -27.00 10.07
CA VAL A 117 12.13 -26.94 9.44
C VAL A 117 12.26 -26.92 7.91
N PHE A 118 13.26 -26.21 7.36
CA PHE A 118 13.58 -26.23 5.94
C PHE A 118 14.90 -26.95 5.66
N VAL A 119 14.83 -28.02 4.88
CA VAL A 119 15.99 -28.77 4.39
C VAL A 119 16.12 -28.52 2.88
N PHE A 120 17.35 -28.29 2.42
CA PHE A 120 17.68 -28.00 1.02
C PHE A 120 18.77 -28.95 0.55
N ASP A 121 18.63 -29.45 -0.68
CA ASP A 121 19.59 -30.34 -1.34
C ASP A 121 19.87 -29.80 -2.77
N PRO A 122 21.13 -29.44 -3.11
CA PRO A 122 22.30 -29.39 -2.22
C PRO A 122 22.15 -28.35 -1.10
N ALA A 123 22.93 -28.53 -0.04
CA ALA A 123 23.00 -27.58 1.07
C ALA A 123 23.55 -26.21 0.60
N PRO A 124 22.99 -25.07 1.07
CA PRO A 124 23.47 -23.73 0.70
C PRO A 124 24.90 -23.43 1.17
N GLU A 125 25.73 -22.82 0.31
CA GLU A 125 27.15 -22.54 0.62
C GLU A 125 27.40 -21.17 1.28
N VAL A 126 26.58 -20.15 0.99
CA VAL A 126 26.90 -18.72 1.29
C VAL A 126 25.96 -18.09 2.33
N LEU A 127 24.70 -18.50 2.33
CA LEU A 127 23.66 -18.09 3.28
C LEU A 127 23.03 -19.36 3.86
N ALA A 128 22.27 -19.27 4.95
CA ALA A 128 21.51 -20.40 5.47
C ALA A 128 20.30 -20.82 4.59
N ILE A 129 20.11 -20.18 3.43
CA ILE A 129 19.11 -20.51 2.42
C ILE A 129 19.71 -20.38 1.01
N PRO A 130 19.15 -21.04 -0.02
CA PRO A 130 19.60 -20.86 -1.40
C PRO A 130 19.46 -19.42 -1.92
N LEU A 131 20.32 -19.03 -2.86
CA LEU A 131 20.32 -17.69 -3.46
C LEU A 131 19.05 -17.42 -4.28
N TRP A 132 18.48 -18.46 -4.90
CA TRP A 132 17.18 -18.33 -5.58
C TRP A 132 16.04 -17.98 -4.61
N LEU A 133 16.09 -18.44 -3.35
CA LEU A 133 15.07 -18.12 -2.34
C LEU A 133 15.25 -16.69 -1.81
N ALA A 134 16.49 -16.23 -1.64
CA ALA A 134 16.78 -14.82 -1.34
C ALA A 134 16.31 -13.87 -2.48
N GLY A 135 16.49 -14.27 -3.74
CA GLY A 135 15.94 -13.54 -4.90
C GLY A 135 14.42 -13.55 -4.95
N LEU A 136 13.77 -14.66 -4.57
CA LEU A 136 12.31 -14.75 -4.47
C LEU A 136 11.77 -13.81 -3.38
N TRP A 137 12.47 -13.67 -2.25
CA TRP A 137 12.15 -12.71 -1.19
C TRP A 137 12.21 -11.25 -1.65
N LEU A 138 13.20 -10.87 -2.49
CA LEU A 138 13.25 -9.56 -3.13
C LEU A 138 12.04 -9.33 -4.05
N GLY A 139 11.64 -10.36 -4.81
CA GLY A 139 10.46 -10.32 -5.68
C GLY A 139 9.17 -10.11 -4.90
N PHE A 140 8.94 -10.91 -3.85
CA PHE A 140 7.81 -10.72 -2.93
C PHE A 140 7.79 -9.31 -2.32
N ALA A 141 8.96 -8.79 -1.91
CA ALA A 141 9.06 -7.48 -1.28
C ALA A 141 8.68 -6.32 -2.22
N GLY A 142 8.96 -6.43 -3.52
CA GLY A 142 8.43 -5.48 -4.53
C GLY A 142 6.91 -5.61 -4.72
N ALA A 143 6.38 -6.83 -4.67
CA ALA A 143 4.94 -7.07 -4.81
C ALA A 143 4.10 -6.36 -3.73
N LEU A 144 4.67 -6.07 -2.54
CA LEU A 144 4.03 -5.30 -1.46
C LEU A 144 3.52 -3.93 -1.91
N ARG A 145 4.30 -3.20 -2.72
CA ARG A 145 3.96 -1.83 -3.17
C ARG A 145 3.21 -1.80 -4.48
N ASN A 146 3.29 -2.85 -5.31
CA ASN A 146 2.60 -2.93 -6.59
C ASN A 146 1.34 -3.83 -6.53
N SER A 147 1.49 -5.15 -6.62
CA SER A 147 0.37 -6.11 -6.67
C SER A 147 -0.49 -6.11 -5.41
N LEU A 148 0.15 -6.07 -4.24
CA LEU A 148 -0.49 -6.18 -2.92
C LEU A 148 -0.82 -4.81 -2.32
N ARG A 149 -0.72 -3.71 -3.08
CA ARG A 149 -0.92 -2.33 -2.58
C ARG A 149 -2.27 -2.14 -1.88
N TYR A 150 -3.30 -2.89 -2.29
CA TYR A 150 -4.63 -2.88 -1.65
C TYR A 150 -4.63 -3.45 -0.22
N LEU A 151 -3.71 -4.36 0.12
CA LEU A 151 -3.53 -4.88 1.49
C LEU A 151 -2.87 -3.86 2.43
N LEU A 152 -2.20 -2.81 1.91
CA LEU A 152 -1.64 -1.74 2.74
C LEU A 152 -2.70 -1.01 3.57
N THR A 153 -3.99 -1.08 3.24
CA THR A 153 -5.06 -0.52 4.10
C THR A 153 -5.70 -1.55 5.05
N ARG A 154 -5.41 -2.85 4.92
CA ARG A 154 -6.13 -3.95 5.61
C ARG A 154 -5.17 -4.96 6.28
N PRO A 155 -4.41 -4.56 7.32
CA PRO A 155 -3.36 -5.42 7.90
C PRO A 155 -3.87 -6.75 8.46
N ARG A 156 -5.05 -6.78 9.10
CA ARG A 156 -5.65 -8.02 9.64
C ARG A 156 -5.96 -9.03 8.52
N LEU A 157 -6.58 -8.56 7.44
CA LEU A 157 -6.85 -9.38 6.25
C LEU A 157 -5.56 -9.88 5.61
N ALA A 158 -4.52 -9.05 5.58
CA ALA A 158 -3.22 -9.44 5.05
C ALA A 158 -2.52 -10.52 5.90
N SER A 159 -2.57 -10.45 7.24
CA SER A 159 -2.06 -11.52 8.11
C SER A 159 -2.76 -12.85 7.85
N VAL A 160 -4.10 -12.85 7.79
CA VAL A 160 -4.88 -14.07 7.53
C VAL A 160 -4.60 -14.62 6.12
N ALA A 161 -4.55 -13.74 5.11
CA ALA A 161 -4.19 -14.14 3.76
C ALA A 161 -2.78 -14.74 3.69
N ALA A 162 -1.78 -14.08 4.30
CA ALA A 162 -0.39 -14.54 4.34
C ALA A 162 -0.25 -15.90 5.05
N GLY A 163 -0.90 -16.06 6.20
CA GLY A 163 -0.87 -17.31 6.97
C GLY A 163 -1.51 -18.51 6.27
N ILE A 164 -2.28 -18.29 5.18
CA ILE A 164 -2.83 -19.34 4.32
C ILE A 164 -2.00 -19.46 3.03
N SER A 165 -1.71 -18.35 2.36
CA SER A 165 -1.04 -18.34 1.05
C SER A 165 0.43 -18.73 1.12
N ALA A 166 1.13 -18.41 2.21
CA ALA A 166 2.53 -18.78 2.36
C ALA A 166 2.70 -20.30 2.52
N PRO A 167 2.05 -21.01 3.48
CA PRO A 167 2.10 -22.46 3.53
C PRO A 167 1.80 -23.12 2.17
N LEU A 168 0.74 -22.70 1.46
CA LEU A 168 0.42 -23.22 0.14
C LEU A 168 1.56 -23.03 -0.88
N SER A 169 2.29 -21.91 -0.84
CA SER A 169 3.46 -21.67 -1.69
C SER A 169 4.66 -22.55 -1.32
N TYR A 170 4.95 -22.77 -0.03
CA TYR A 170 6.05 -23.67 0.37
C TYR A 170 5.69 -25.15 0.13
N PHE A 171 4.43 -25.56 0.32
CA PHE A 171 3.94 -26.88 -0.09
C PHE A 171 4.07 -27.09 -1.60
N ALA A 172 3.74 -26.10 -2.43
CA ALA A 172 3.95 -26.16 -3.87
C ALA A 172 5.44 -26.30 -4.22
N GLY A 173 6.31 -25.50 -3.57
CA GLY A 173 7.77 -25.61 -3.71
C GLY A 173 8.29 -27.01 -3.34
N MET A 174 7.82 -27.59 -2.24
CA MET A 174 8.19 -28.95 -1.83
C MET A 174 7.70 -30.01 -2.82
N ARG A 175 6.47 -29.92 -3.31
CA ARG A 175 5.94 -30.86 -4.32
C ARG A 175 6.63 -30.72 -5.69
N MET A 176 7.45 -29.68 -5.88
CA MET A 176 8.36 -29.51 -7.02
C MET A 176 9.86 -29.73 -6.66
N GLY A 177 10.17 -30.20 -5.44
CA GLY A 177 11.54 -30.53 -5.03
C GLY A 177 12.45 -29.33 -4.77
N ALA A 178 11.90 -28.13 -4.53
CA ALA A 178 12.68 -26.93 -4.22
C ALA A 178 13.08 -26.82 -2.74
N VAL A 179 12.35 -27.48 -1.84
CA VAL A 179 12.62 -27.56 -0.40
C VAL A 179 12.01 -28.87 0.14
N THR A 180 12.55 -29.43 1.21
CA THR A 180 11.91 -30.49 1.99
C THR A 180 11.73 -30.04 3.44
N PHE A 181 10.75 -30.61 4.14
CA PHE A 181 10.52 -30.29 5.55
C PHE A 181 11.16 -31.37 6.44
N GLY A 182 11.97 -30.95 7.42
CA GLY A 182 12.53 -31.85 8.44
C GLY A 182 11.60 -32.12 9.63
N VAL A 183 10.33 -31.69 9.50
CA VAL A 183 9.24 -31.91 10.45
C VAL A 183 7.97 -32.27 9.68
N GLU A 184 6.99 -32.87 10.36
CA GLU A 184 5.69 -33.25 9.79
C GLU A 184 5.03 -32.14 8.96
N ASP A 185 4.48 -32.48 7.78
CA ASP A 185 3.85 -31.55 6.81
C ASP A 185 2.90 -30.55 7.52
N TRP A 186 2.01 -31.04 8.39
CA TRP A 186 1.03 -30.21 9.10
C TRP A 186 1.68 -29.21 10.08
N LEU A 187 2.77 -29.60 10.73
CA LEU A 187 3.50 -28.78 11.69
C LEU A 187 4.33 -27.71 10.96
N ALA A 188 4.98 -28.07 9.84
CA ALA A 188 5.61 -27.12 8.94
C ALA A 188 4.59 -26.08 8.46
N GLY A 189 3.40 -26.52 8.01
CA GLY A 189 2.31 -25.64 7.61
C GLY A 189 1.88 -24.63 8.71
N LEU A 190 1.77 -25.06 9.96
CA LEU A 190 1.47 -24.19 11.10
C LEU A 190 2.60 -23.20 11.42
N ILE A 191 3.86 -23.65 11.40
CA ILE A 191 5.04 -22.81 11.66
C ILE A 191 5.15 -21.71 10.60
N ILE A 192 5.10 -22.08 9.31
CA ILE A 192 5.16 -21.15 8.18
C ILE A 192 3.97 -20.17 8.25
N GLY A 193 2.76 -20.68 8.46
CA GLY A 193 1.54 -19.87 8.51
C GLY A 193 1.54 -18.86 9.66
N GLY A 194 1.94 -19.29 10.86
CA GLY A 194 2.08 -18.43 12.03
C GLY A 194 3.15 -17.35 11.82
N ALA A 195 4.34 -17.73 11.34
CA ALA A 195 5.42 -16.79 11.08
C ALA A 195 5.02 -15.72 10.04
N TRP A 196 4.42 -16.13 8.92
CA TRP A 196 3.97 -15.20 7.88
C TRP A 196 2.81 -14.31 8.33
N ALA A 197 1.86 -14.84 9.11
CA ALA A 197 0.77 -14.04 9.68
C ALA A 197 1.28 -12.95 10.65
N CYS A 198 2.33 -13.25 11.42
CA CYS A 198 2.99 -12.32 12.33
C CYS A 198 3.92 -11.31 11.62
N LEU A 199 4.60 -11.71 10.54
CA LEU A 199 5.56 -10.85 9.83
C LEU A 199 4.91 -9.91 8.81
N MET A 200 3.80 -10.31 8.18
CA MET A 200 3.07 -9.49 7.19
C MET A 200 2.67 -8.08 7.69
N PRO A 201 2.19 -7.87 8.93
CA PRO A 201 1.98 -6.53 9.49
C PRO A 201 3.22 -5.63 9.47
N VAL A 202 4.42 -6.21 9.68
CA VAL A 202 5.70 -5.50 9.68
C VAL A 202 6.08 -5.09 8.26
N PHE A 203 5.98 -6.01 7.28
CA PHE A 203 6.16 -5.71 5.86
C PHE A 203 5.26 -4.55 5.39
N LEU A 204 3.96 -4.61 5.71
CA LEU A 204 3.04 -3.52 5.37
C LEU A 204 3.35 -2.22 6.12
N ALA A 205 3.85 -2.29 7.36
CA ALA A 205 4.28 -1.09 8.10
C ALA A 205 5.51 -0.41 7.46
N VAL A 206 6.47 -1.19 6.94
CA VAL A 206 7.62 -0.68 6.18
C VAL A 206 7.15 -0.03 4.87
N ALA A 207 6.39 -0.75 4.05
CA ALA A 207 5.89 -0.24 2.77
C ALA A 207 5.04 1.04 2.93
N ARG A 208 4.15 1.11 3.94
CA ARG A 208 3.38 2.33 4.28
C ARG A 208 4.29 3.52 4.63
N LYS A 209 5.41 3.30 5.33
CA LYS A 209 6.35 4.37 5.70
C LYS A 209 7.06 4.94 4.48
N ALA A 210 7.39 4.09 3.50
CA ALA A 210 8.01 4.51 2.24
C ALA A 210 7.05 5.33 1.36
N ASP A 211 5.83 4.85 1.10
CA ASP A 211 4.82 5.58 0.32
C ASP A 211 4.56 6.98 0.94
N ARG A 212 4.33 7.05 2.25
CA ARG A 212 4.17 8.32 2.98
C ARG A 212 5.39 9.26 2.90
N LYS A 213 6.60 8.76 2.61
CA LYS A 213 7.80 9.58 2.40
C LYS A 213 7.82 10.14 0.97
N ALA A 214 7.45 9.32 -0.02
CA ALA A 214 7.34 9.73 -1.41
C ALA A 214 6.24 10.80 -1.61
N ASP A 215 5.03 10.57 -1.08
CA ASP A 215 3.89 11.49 -1.21
C ASP A 215 4.19 12.88 -0.62
N ARG A 216 4.90 12.94 0.51
CA ARG A 216 5.34 14.20 1.13
C ARG A 216 6.41 14.93 0.31
N TYR A 217 7.34 14.19 -0.31
CA TYR A 217 8.35 14.78 -1.16
C TYR A 217 7.72 15.41 -2.41
N GLU A 218 6.87 14.68 -3.14
CA GLU A 218 6.16 15.22 -4.30
C GLU A 218 5.30 16.45 -3.96
N THR A 219 4.61 16.43 -2.82
CA THR A 219 3.79 17.58 -2.37
C THR A 219 4.68 18.78 -2.03
N GLY A 220 5.74 18.58 -1.25
CA GLY A 220 6.66 19.66 -0.85
C GLY A 220 7.38 20.30 -2.03
N THR A 221 7.83 19.51 -3.01
CA THR A 221 8.46 20.03 -4.23
C THR A 221 7.52 20.90 -5.06
N LYS A 222 6.22 20.54 -5.15
CA LYS A 222 5.22 21.37 -5.85
C LYS A 222 5.00 22.70 -5.14
N THR A 223 4.66 22.68 -3.85
CA THR A 223 4.42 23.90 -3.08
C THR A 223 5.64 24.81 -3.08
N GLY A 224 6.85 24.27 -2.91
CA GLY A 224 8.09 25.07 -2.96
C GLY A 224 8.38 25.70 -4.33
N ALA A 225 7.96 25.05 -5.42
CA ALA A 225 8.03 25.65 -6.77
C ALA A 225 6.98 26.75 -6.97
N GLU A 226 5.78 26.58 -6.42
CA GLU A 226 4.69 27.56 -6.46
C GLU A 226 4.97 28.79 -5.56
N THR A 227 5.65 28.62 -4.43
CA THR A 227 5.99 29.70 -3.49
C THR A 227 7.39 30.28 -3.65
N GLY A 228 8.17 29.83 -4.64
CA GLY A 228 9.55 30.27 -4.88
C GLY A 228 10.57 29.84 -3.80
N THR A 229 10.15 29.01 -2.84
CA THR A 229 10.98 28.51 -1.74
C THR A 229 11.45 27.08 -2.01
N ALA A 230 12.62 26.96 -2.64
CA ALA A 230 13.20 25.67 -2.99
C ALA A 230 13.40 24.77 -1.76
N VAL A 231 12.60 23.70 -1.66
CA VAL A 231 12.76 22.66 -0.62
C VAL A 231 14.09 21.94 -0.87
N PRO A 232 15.02 21.89 0.11
CA PRO A 232 16.28 21.20 -0.08
C PRO A 232 16.06 19.70 -0.33
N ALA A 233 16.83 19.14 -1.26
CA ALA A 233 16.82 17.71 -1.54
C ALA A 233 17.10 16.91 -0.24
N PRO A 234 16.46 15.75 -0.04
CA PRO A 234 16.69 14.95 1.16
C PRO A 234 18.17 14.55 1.24
N SER A 235 18.82 14.95 2.34
CA SER A 235 20.17 14.51 2.65
C SER A 235 20.23 12.98 2.65
N ALA A 236 21.21 12.44 1.93
CA ALA A 236 21.47 11.02 1.92
C ALA A 236 22.06 10.59 3.28
N PRO A 237 21.67 9.40 3.80
CA PRO A 237 22.52 8.67 4.73
C PRO A 237 23.76 8.10 4.02
#